data_AF-A0A9W9YSB7-F1
#
_entry.id   AF-A0A9W9YSB7-F1
#
_cell.length_a   1.000
_cell.length_b   1.000
_cell.length_c   1.000
_cell.angle_alpha   90.00
_cell.angle_beta   90.00
_cell.angle_gamma   90.00
#
_symmetry.space_group_name_H-M   'P 1'
#
loop_
_entity.id
_entity.type
_entity.pdbx_description
1 polymer ?
#
loop_
_entity_poly.entity_id
_entity_poly.type
_entity_poly.pdbx_seq_one_letter_code
_entity_poly.pdbx_strand_id
1 'polypeptide(L)'
;MGPVDIHVPFHVLSGPSFGLRIKAVVTMPDMSVSTDLLDFGVVECGNSKVMTIQLHNNQQVRCDWSSEPPEEKRKSQTRWFRFICARSCVQKNPNQSTLR
;
A
#
# COMPACT_ATOMS: atom_id res chain seq x y z
N MET A 1 3.06 1.16 -16.12
CA MET A 1 4.35 0.46 -16.27
C MET A 1 4.07 -1.00 -16.64
N GLY A 2 5.08 -1.81 -17.01
CA GLY A 2 4.86 -3.13 -17.62
C GLY A 2 6.10 -4.04 -17.61
N PRO A 3 6.07 -5.15 -18.37
CA PRO A 3 7.16 -6.12 -18.40
C PRO A 3 8.42 -5.51 -19.04
N VAL A 4 9.55 -5.86 -18.44
CA VAL A 4 10.90 -5.50 -18.85
C VAL A 4 11.66 -6.80 -19.07
N ASP A 5 12.37 -6.88 -20.19
CA ASP A 5 13.17 -8.04 -20.58
C ASP A 5 14.51 -7.55 -21.11
N ILE A 6 15.58 -7.83 -20.37
CA ILE A 6 16.93 -7.32 -20.63
C ILE A 6 17.89 -8.48 -20.78
N HIS A 7 18.75 -8.40 -21.80
CA HIS A 7 19.85 -9.34 -22.00
C HIS A 7 21.17 -8.69 -21.57
N VAL A 8 21.79 -9.20 -20.52
CA VAL A 8 23.07 -8.74 -19.98
C VAL A 8 24.18 -9.71 -20.37
N PRO A 9 25.08 -9.34 -21.29
CA PRO A 9 26.24 -10.17 -21.58
C PRO A 9 27.22 -10.12 -20.40
N PHE A 10 27.82 -11.27 -20.07
CA PHE A 10 28.92 -11.32 -19.11
C PHE A 10 30.00 -12.31 -19.58
N HIS A 11 31.23 -12.00 -19.19
CA HIS A 11 32.43 -12.75 -19.56
C HIS A 11 32.98 -13.49 -18.35
N VAL A 12 33.30 -14.77 -18.55
CA VAL A 12 34.09 -15.54 -17.59
C VAL A 12 35.57 -15.31 -17.90
N LEU A 13 36.39 -15.03 -16.87
CA LEU A 13 37.83 -14.87 -17.06
C LEU A 13 38.41 -16.13 -17.71
N SER A 14 39.09 -15.95 -18.85
CA SER A 14 39.64 -17.05 -19.66
C SER A 14 38.60 -18.10 -20.09
N GLY A 15 37.32 -17.71 -20.24
CA GLY A 15 36.22 -18.61 -20.58
C GLY A 15 35.25 -18.03 -21.63
N PRO A 16 34.18 -18.78 -21.96
CA PRO A 16 33.17 -18.36 -22.92
C PRO A 16 32.31 -17.19 -22.41
N SER A 17 31.65 -16.51 -23.34
CA SER A 17 30.72 -15.41 -23.04
C SER A 17 29.30 -15.93 -22.93
N PHE A 18 28.55 -15.46 -21.92
CA PHE A 18 27.18 -15.85 -21.66
C PHE A 18 26.25 -14.64 -21.68
N GLY A 19 24.97 -14.86 -21.99
CA GLY A 19 23.92 -13.84 -21.89
C GLY A 19 22.95 -14.17 -20.77
N LEU A 20 22.84 -13.30 -19.77
CA LEU A 20 21.82 -13.38 -18.72
C LEU A 20 20.55 -12.66 -19.17
N ARG A 21 19.40 -13.36 -19.19
CA ARG A 21 18.10 -12.75 -19.48
C ARG A 21 17.38 -12.41 -18.17
N ILE A 22 17.19 -11.13 -17.90
CA ILE A 22 16.51 -10.61 -16.71
C ILE A 22 15.11 -10.17 -17.10
N LYS A 23 14.09 -10.75 -16.47
CA LYS A 23 12.68 -10.35 -16.64
C LYS A 23 12.15 -9.75 -15.35
N ALA A 24 11.49 -8.60 -15.46
CA ALA A 24 10.85 -7.94 -14.34
C ALA A 24 9.54 -7.28 -14.78
N VAL A 25 8.58 -7.12 -13.87
CA VAL A 25 7.44 -6.22 -14.09
C VAL A 25 7.72 -4.97 -13.29
N VAL A 26 7.97 -3.88 -14.00
CA VAL A 26 8.13 -2.56 -13.39
C VAL A 26 6.71 -2.04 -13.19
N THR A 27 6.31 -1.73 -11.95
CA THR A 27 5.01 -1.08 -11.66
C THR A 27 5.06 -0.14 -10.46
N MET A 28 4.18 0.86 -10.47
CA MET A 28 4.06 1.82 -9.39
C MET A 28 3.22 1.16 -8.30
N PRO A 29 3.55 1.37 -7.02
CA PRO A 29 2.62 1.05 -5.96
C PRO A 29 1.35 1.89 -6.15
N ASP A 30 0.20 1.23 -6.01
CA ASP A 30 -1.11 1.86 -6.09
C ASP A 30 -2.06 1.15 -5.11
N MET A 31 -2.88 1.93 -4.43
CA MET A 31 -3.78 1.46 -3.39
C MET A 31 -5.15 2.11 -3.56
N SER A 32 -6.18 1.28 -3.58
CA SER A 32 -7.57 1.74 -3.65
C SER A 32 -8.25 1.59 -2.29
N VAL A 33 -9.17 2.50 -1.99
CA VAL A 33 -9.98 2.47 -0.77
C VAL A 33 -11.41 2.10 -1.12
N SER A 34 -12.09 1.33 -0.28
CA SER A 34 -13.48 0.93 -0.50
C SER A 34 -14.48 2.10 -0.52
N THR A 35 -14.14 3.23 0.12
CA THR A 35 -14.93 4.47 0.14
C THR A 35 -14.02 5.65 0.48
N ASP A 36 -14.30 6.82 -0.08
CA ASP A 36 -13.63 8.09 0.19
C ASP A 36 -14.38 8.95 1.22
N LEU A 37 -15.65 8.64 1.48
CA LEU A 37 -16.50 9.30 2.45
C LEU A 37 -16.92 8.34 3.57
N LEU A 38 -16.80 8.82 4.82
CA LEU A 38 -17.30 8.14 6.01
C LEU A 38 -18.36 9.01 6.69
N ASP A 39 -19.60 8.54 6.70
CA ASP A 39 -20.71 9.17 7.41
C ASP A 39 -21.06 8.38 8.67
N PHE A 40 -20.71 8.94 9.83
CA PHE A 40 -21.02 8.32 11.12
C PHE A 40 -22.49 8.49 11.52
N GLY A 41 -23.25 9.38 10.88
CA GLY A 41 -24.61 9.75 11.27
C GLY A 41 -24.65 10.36 12.67
N VAL A 42 -25.75 10.12 13.39
CA VAL A 42 -25.91 10.57 14.78
C VAL A 42 -25.02 9.73 15.71
N VAL A 43 -24.14 10.39 16.46
CA VAL A 43 -23.33 9.79 17.52
C VAL A 43 -23.65 10.52 18.82
N GLU A 44 -24.20 9.78 19.79
CA GLU A 44 -24.61 10.35 21.07
C GLU A 44 -23.40 10.72 21.96
N CYS A 45 -23.59 11.72 22.81
CA CYS A 45 -22.55 12.14 23.76
C CYS A 45 -22.16 10.97 24.69
N GLY A 46 -20.86 10.67 24.76
CA GLY A 46 -20.33 9.56 25.55
C GLY A 46 -20.22 8.23 24.80
N ASN A 47 -20.80 8.12 23.59
CA ASN A 47 -20.71 6.92 22.76
C ASN A 47 -19.65 7.05 21.65
N SER A 48 -19.23 5.91 21.10
CA SER A 48 -18.33 5.85 19.95
C SER A 48 -18.90 4.93 18.88
N LYS A 49 -18.61 5.26 17.62
CA LYS A 49 -18.99 4.44 16.46
C LYS A 49 -17.73 4.10 15.69
N VAL A 50 -17.57 2.82 15.34
CA VAL A 50 -16.43 2.32 14.58
C VAL A 50 -16.89 2.02 13.17
N MET A 51 -16.12 2.52 12.20
CA MET A 51 -16.28 2.17 10.78
C MET A 51 -14.99 1.57 10.26
N THR A 52 -15.13 0.56 9.40
CA THR A 52 -14.01 -0.14 8.80
C THR A 52 -13.98 0.18 7.31
N ILE A 53 -12.84 0.67 6.83
CA ILE A 53 -12.55 0.78 5.40
C ILE A 53 -11.60 -0.34 4.99
N GLN A 54 -11.71 -0.77 3.74
CA GLN A 54 -10.77 -1.71 3.16
C GLN A 54 -9.78 -0.99 2.28
N LEU A 55 -8.50 -1.32 2.45
CA LEU A 55 -7.41 -0.90 1.59
C LEU A 55 -7.03 -2.08 0.70
N HIS A 56 -7.10 -1.87 -0.61
CA HIS A 56 -6.85 -2.91 -1.61
C HIS A 56 -5.60 -2.55 -2.42
N ASN A 57 -4.59 -3.41 -2.31
CA ASN A 57 -3.41 -3.37 -3.19
C ASN A 57 -3.64 -4.31 -4.37
N ASN A 58 -4.01 -3.73 -5.52
CA ASN A 58 -4.24 -4.48 -6.75
C ASN A 58 -2.96 -4.68 -7.57
N GLN A 59 -1.83 -4.16 -7.10
CA GLN A 59 -0.55 -4.25 -7.80
C GLN A 59 0.27 -5.45 -7.33
N GLN A 60 1.18 -5.89 -8.20
CA GLN A 60 2.08 -7.01 -7.92
C GLN A 60 3.25 -6.65 -7.00
N VAL A 61 3.39 -5.36 -6.68
CA VAL A 61 4.45 -4.81 -5.80
C VAL A 61 3.91 -4.54 -4.41
N ARG A 62 4.82 -4.50 -3.44
CA ARG A 62 4.50 -4.08 -2.07
C ARG A 62 4.06 -2.60 -2.09
N CYS A 63 2.96 -2.33 -1.41
CA CYS A 63 2.44 -0.98 -1.18
C CYS A 63 2.41 -0.72 0.33
N ASP A 64 3.28 0.17 0.80
CA ASP A 64 3.28 0.62 2.20
C ASP A 64 2.31 1.79 2.36
N TRP A 65 1.63 1.87 3.51
CA TRP A 65 0.63 2.90 3.79
C TRP A 65 0.73 3.37 5.25
N SER A 66 0.41 4.64 5.47
CA SER A 66 0.28 5.25 6.79
C SER A 66 -1.00 6.08 6.86
N SER A 67 -1.52 6.25 8.08
CA SER A 67 -2.60 7.20 8.37
C SER A 67 -2.01 8.28 9.26
N GLU A 68 -1.85 9.48 8.71
CA GLU A 68 -1.35 10.64 9.46
C GLU A 68 -2.48 11.64 9.63
N PRO A 69 -2.64 12.23 10.84
CA PRO A 69 -3.60 13.31 11.02
C PRO A 69 -3.19 14.49 10.10
N PRO A 70 -4.16 15.24 9.56
CA PRO A 70 -3.86 16.42 8.75
C PRO A 70 -2.95 17.40 9.52
N GLU A 71 -1.98 18.01 8.84
CA GLU A 71 -1.15 19.05 9.45
C GLU A 71 -2.03 20.22 9.91
N GLU A 72 -2.04 20.49 11.22
CA GLU A 72 -2.85 21.54 11.83
C GLU A 72 -2.36 22.94 11.42
N LYS A 73 -2.98 23.55 10.40
CA LYS A 73 -2.91 25.01 10.23
C LYS A 73 -3.75 25.65 11.34
N ARG A 74 -3.09 26.00 12.45
CA ARG A 74 -3.62 26.67 13.66
C ARG A 74 -4.81 27.60 13.37
N LYS A 75 -6.02 27.07 13.54
CA LYS A 75 -7.19 27.84 13.97
C LYS A 75 -7.82 27.04 15.09
N SER A 76 -8.17 27.75 16.17
CA SER A 76 -8.80 27.23 17.38
C SER A 76 -10.15 26.59 17.03
N GLN A 77 -10.14 25.37 16.49
CA GLN A 77 -11.34 24.58 16.28
C GLN A 77 -11.45 23.61 17.45
N THR A 78 -12.49 23.83 18.24
CA THR A 78 -12.81 23.10 19.46
C THR A 78 -12.90 21.61 19.16
N ARG A 79 -12.02 20.80 19.78
CA ARG A 79 -11.89 19.34 19.59
C ARG A 79 -13.07 18.57 20.23
N TRP A 80 -14.29 18.81 19.79
CA TRP A 80 -15.47 18.08 20.29
C TRP A 80 -15.56 16.66 19.75
N PHE A 81 -14.96 16.37 18.59
CA PHE A 81 -14.95 15.05 17.99
C PHE A 81 -13.51 14.59 17.76
N ARG A 82 -13.14 13.47 18.40
CA ARG A 82 -11.83 12.84 18.24
C ARG A 82 -11.96 11.70 17.24
N PHE A 83 -11.40 11.87 16.05
CA PHE A 83 -11.21 10.77 15.11
C PHE A 83 -9.95 9.99 15.50
N ILE A 84 -10.07 8.66 15.59
CA ILE A 84 -8.96 7.76 15.86
C ILE A 84 -8.94 6.71 14.75
N CYS A 85 -7.86 6.68 13.97
CA CYS A 85 -7.60 5.61 13.02
C CYS A 85 -6.76 4.54 13.73
N ALA A 86 -7.34 3.38 14.00
CA ALA A 86 -6.62 2.22 14.51
C ALA A 86 -6.37 1.24 13.36
N ARG A 87 -5.11 0.79 13.22
CA ARG A 87 -4.76 -0.20 12.19
C ARG A 87 -5.23 -1.58 12.64
N SER A 88 -6.10 -2.20 11.84
CA SER A 88 -6.34 -3.64 11.89
C SER A 88 -5.77 -4.25 10.61
N CYS A 89 -4.57 -4.83 10.68
CA CYS A 89 -3.89 -5.37 9.50
C CYS A 89 -4.32 -6.80 9.22
N VAL A 90 -4.83 -7.04 8.01
CA VAL A 90 -4.76 -8.35 7.33
C VAL A 90 -4.09 -8.11 5.99
N GLN A 91 -2.76 -8.16 5.94
CA GLN A 91 -2.00 -7.99 4.70
C GLN A 91 -1.93 -9.34 3.98
N LYS A 92 -2.76 -9.52 2.95
CA LYS A 92 -2.62 -10.65 2.02
C LYS A 92 -1.80 -10.19 0.82
N ASN A 93 -0.55 -10.62 0.73
CA ASN A 93 0.25 -10.42 -0.48
C ASN A 93 -0.18 -11.46 -1.53
N PRO A 94 -0.55 -11.05 -2.76
CA PRO A 94 -0.99 -11.99 -3.79
C PRO A 94 0.11 -12.93 -4.30
N ASN A 95 1.40 -12.63 -4.02
CA ASN A 95 2.55 -13.33 -4.59
C ASN A 95 3.48 -13.96 -3.55
N GLN A 96 2.99 -14.36 -2.37
CA GLN A 96 3.80 -15.21 -1.50
C GLN A 96 3.87 -16.61 -2.13
N SER A 97 4.82 -16.81 -3.04
CA SER A 97 5.14 -18.12 -3.60
C SER A 97 5.53 -19.03 -2.43
N THR A 98 4.64 -19.95 -2.08
CA THR A 98 4.98 -21.10 -1.26
C THR A 98 6.02 -21.89 -2.05
N LEU A 99 7.29 -21.76 -1.67
CA LEU A 99 8.32 -22.71 -2.08
C LEU A 99 7.85 -24.08 -1.58
N ARG A 100 7.47 -24.94 -2.53
CA ARG A 100 7.30 -26.38 -2.30
C ARG A 100 8.64 -27.07 -2.47
#